data_AF-A0A4S4N7Z7-F1
#
_entry.id   AF-A0A4S4N7Z7-F1
#
_cell.length_a   1.000
_cell.length_b   1.000
_cell.length_c   1.000
_cell.angle_alpha   90.00
_cell.angle_beta   90.00
_cell.angle_gamma   90.00
#
_symmetry.space_group_name_H-M   'P 1'
#
loop_
_entity.id
_entity.type
_entity.pdbx_description
1 polymer ?
#
loop_
_entity_poly.entity_id
_entity_poly.type
_entity_poly.pdbx_seq_one_letter_code
_entity_poly.pdbx_strand_id
1 'polypeptide(L)'
;MTRAAILQLSSSDLPEENLATVLAMMADAVAQGAEFVLTPEVTNCVSTSRTHQQSVLSLPDDDATLAALKAAAAEHGIWVLIGSLALKTGDVDGRFANRSILVNPTGEIVAQYDKIHMFDVDIDEHESHRESSGYRPGARAVVADAPFGPVGLSVCYDMRFPQLYQALARAGARVLTAPAAFSPVTGAAHWHSLLRARAIETGCFVIAPAQTGTHRSTTGKERSTYGHSLVISPWGEVLLDAGTETGVYMFDLDLDRVDDARRRVPSLQNARSFEGP
;
A
#
# COMPACT_ATOMS: atom_id res chain seq x y z
N MET A 1 -8.60 4.89 20.13
CA MET A 1 -7.21 4.57 19.76
C MET A 1 -7.20 3.11 19.32
N THR A 2 -6.69 2.83 18.12
CA THR A 2 -6.62 1.47 17.57
C THR A 2 -5.17 1.05 17.45
N ARG A 3 -4.83 -0.15 17.93
CA ARG A 3 -3.48 -0.69 17.82
C ARG A 3 -3.32 -1.34 16.44
N ALA A 4 -2.31 -0.95 15.67
CA ALA A 4 -2.10 -1.43 14.31
C ALA A 4 -0.64 -1.87 14.08
N ALA A 5 -0.42 -2.63 13.01
CA ALA A 5 0.90 -3.09 12.60
C ALA A 5 1.12 -2.90 11.10
N ILE A 6 2.28 -2.37 10.72
CA ILE A 6 2.78 -2.46 9.34
C ILE A 6 3.78 -3.60 9.24
N LEU A 7 3.65 -4.39 8.19
CA LEU A 7 4.60 -5.44 7.86
C LEU A 7 5.56 -4.92 6.81
N GLN A 8 6.84 -4.87 7.14
CA GLN A 8 7.90 -4.61 6.17
C GLN A 8 8.44 -5.94 5.64
N LEU A 9 8.30 -6.18 4.34
CA LEU A 9 8.61 -7.47 3.71
C LEU A 9 9.78 -7.35 2.74
N SER A 10 10.43 -8.48 2.45
CA SER A 10 11.24 -8.67 1.25
C SER A 10 10.69 -9.85 0.47
N SER A 11 9.55 -9.63 -0.20
CA SER A 11 8.87 -10.70 -0.95
C SER A 11 9.75 -11.21 -2.11
N SER A 12 9.78 -12.51 -2.35
CA SER A 12 10.42 -13.11 -3.53
C SER A 12 9.47 -13.12 -4.74
N ASP A 13 9.89 -13.75 -5.83
CA ASP A 13 9.04 -14.04 -6.99
C ASP A 13 8.17 -15.30 -6.85
N LEU A 14 8.13 -15.93 -5.67
CA LEU A 14 7.35 -17.14 -5.38
C LEU A 14 6.21 -16.86 -4.38
N PRO A 15 4.94 -16.86 -4.82
CA PRO A 15 3.78 -16.58 -3.96
C PRO A 15 3.66 -17.47 -2.72
N GLU A 16 4.00 -18.75 -2.83
CA GLU A 16 3.95 -19.71 -1.71
C GLU A 16 4.92 -19.38 -0.57
N GLU A 17 6.16 -18.99 -0.89
CA GLU A 17 7.17 -18.58 0.10
C GLU A 17 6.74 -17.29 0.81
N ASN A 18 6.22 -16.34 0.02
CA ASN A 18 5.75 -15.06 0.52
C ASN A 18 4.55 -15.24 1.45
N LEU A 19 3.58 -16.07 1.08
CA LEU A 19 2.39 -16.32 1.87
C LEU A 19 2.73 -16.88 3.26
N ALA A 20 3.63 -17.87 3.34
CA ALA A 20 4.05 -18.43 4.62
C ALA A 20 4.66 -17.36 5.54
N THR A 21 5.49 -16.47 4.97
CA THR A 21 6.11 -15.36 5.71
C THR A 21 5.06 -14.36 6.20
N VAL A 22 4.13 -13.96 5.33
CA VAL A 22 3.09 -12.98 5.66
C VAL A 22 2.17 -13.51 6.77
N LEU A 23 1.73 -14.77 6.69
CA LEU A 23 0.88 -15.36 7.72
C LEU A 23 1.59 -15.41 9.09
N ALA A 24 2.88 -15.78 9.12
CA ALA A 24 3.66 -15.79 10.36
C ALA A 24 3.78 -14.38 10.96
N MET A 25 4.04 -13.36 10.13
CA MET A 25 4.14 -11.97 10.59
C MET A 25 2.79 -11.38 11.01
N MET A 26 1.69 -11.77 10.36
CA MET A 26 0.34 -11.41 10.81
C MET A 26 0.02 -12.02 12.17
N ALA A 27 0.34 -13.30 12.39
CA ALA A 27 0.14 -13.95 13.68
C ALA A 27 0.97 -13.28 14.79
N ASP A 28 2.22 -12.88 14.51
CA ASP A 28 3.05 -12.11 15.43
C ASP A 28 2.45 -10.73 15.73
N ALA A 29 1.98 -10.00 14.72
CA ALA A 29 1.28 -8.73 14.92
C ALA A 29 0.04 -8.86 15.82
N VAL A 30 -0.77 -9.91 15.61
CA VAL A 30 -1.94 -10.23 16.43
C VAL A 30 -1.53 -10.56 17.86
N ALA A 31 -0.47 -11.35 18.05
CA ALA A 31 0.07 -11.66 19.38
C ALA A 31 0.55 -10.40 20.13
N GLN A 32 0.99 -9.38 19.40
CA GLN A 32 1.36 -8.05 19.92
C GLN A 32 0.15 -7.09 20.08
N GLY A 33 -1.07 -7.56 19.79
CA GLY A 33 -2.31 -6.83 19.99
C GLY A 33 -2.77 -5.97 18.82
N ALA A 34 -2.28 -6.22 17.59
CA ALA A 34 -2.75 -5.49 16.41
C ALA A 34 -4.22 -5.85 16.09
N GLU A 35 -5.05 -4.83 15.88
CA GLU A 35 -6.43 -4.92 15.40
C GLU A 35 -6.55 -4.62 13.90
N PHE A 36 -5.50 -3.99 13.34
CA PHE A 36 -5.39 -3.66 11.92
C PHE A 36 -3.96 -3.92 11.43
N VAL A 37 -3.80 -4.83 10.46
CA VAL A 37 -2.50 -5.21 9.90
C VAL A 37 -2.42 -4.80 8.43
N LEU A 38 -1.29 -4.22 8.02
CA LEU A 38 -1.09 -3.72 6.66
C LEU A 38 0.16 -4.35 6.03
N THR A 39 0.00 -4.94 4.85
CA THR A 39 1.09 -5.51 4.04
C THR A 39 1.50 -4.53 2.93
N PRO A 40 2.68 -4.67 2.30
CA PRO A 40 3.15 -3.75 1.27
C PRO A 40 2.60 -4.04 -0.13
N GLU A 41 3.01 -3.23 -1.11
CA GLU A 41 2.69 -3.47 -2.54
C GLU A 41 3.21 -4.83 -3.00
N VAL A 42 2.46 -5.48 -3.91
CA VAL A 42 2.76 -6.77 -4.53
C VAL A 42 3.25 -7.81 -3.52
N THR A 43 2.52 -7.91 -2.41
CA THR A 43 2.81 -8.81 -1.28
C THR A 43 3.06 -10.24 -1.74
N ASN A 44 2.34 -10.70 -2.78
CA ASN A 44 2.46 -12.06 -3.31
C ASN A 44 3.65 -12.28 -4.26
N CYS A 45 4.12 -11.30 -5.02
CA CYS A 45 5.15 -11.56 -6.04
C CYS A 45 5.91 -10.29 -6.44
N VAL A 46 7.21 -10.25 -6.14
CA VAL A 46 8.12 -9.24 -6.67
C VAL A 46 8.97 -9.88 -7.76
N SER A 47 8.62 -9.65 -9.03
CA SER A 47 9.34 -10.20 -10.17
C SER A 47 9.54 -9.18 -11.29
N THR A 48 10.69 -9.29 -11.97
CA THR A 48 11.00 -8.53 -13.19
C THR A 48 10.70 -9.32 -14.47
N SER A 49 10.32 -10.60 -14.36
CA SER A 49 10.04 -11.49 -15.50
C SER A 49 8.54 -11.61 -15.75
N ARG A 50 8.07 -11.07 -16.89
CA ARG A 50 6.66 -11.16 -17.31
C ARG A 50 6.22 -12.61 -17.55
N THR A 51 7.08 -13.43 -18.13
CA THR A 51 6.80 -14.86 -18.35
C THR A 51 6.60 -15.59 -17.03
N HIS A 52 7.44 -15.30 -16.03
CA HIS A 52 7.32 -15.91 -14.70
C HIS A 52 6.04 -15.43 -13.98
N GLN A 53 5.74 -14.14 -14.05
CA GLN A 53 4.47 -13.61 -13.53
C GLN A 53 3.27 -14.30 -14.17
N GLN A 54 3.29 -14.56 -15.48
CA GLN A 54 2.21 -15.31 -16.12
C GLN A 54 2.09 -16.75 -15.60
N SER A 55 3.18 -17.39 -15.18
CA SER A 55 3.12 -18.76 -14.65
C SER A 55 2.69 -18.84 -13.18
N VAL A 56 3.01 -17.83 -12.34
CA VAL A 56 2.76 -17.90 -10.90
C VAL A 56 1.58 -17.07 -10.41
N LEU A 57 1.14 -16.06 -11.17
CA LEU A 57 -0.02 -15.24 -10.78
C LEU A 57 -1.33 -15.92 -11.17
N SER A 58 -2.35 -15.72 -10.34
CA SER A 58 -3.69 -16.30 -10.50
C SER A 58 -4.76 -15.23 -10.72
N LEU A 59 -5.93 -15.65 -11.17
CA LEU A 59 -7.15 -14.84 -11.08
C LEU A 59 -7.54 -14.65 -9.61
N PRO A 60 -8.28 -13.59 -9.25
CA PRO A 60 -8.64 -13.31 -7.86
C PRO A 60 -9.33 -14.48 -7.14
N ASP A 61 -10.20 -15.21 -7.84
CA ASP A 61 -10.97 -16.32 -7.25
C ASP A 61 -10.11 -17.58 -7.01
N ASP A 62 -8.97 -17.69 -7.69
CA ASP A 62 -8.02 -18.81 -7.61
C ASP A 62 -6.74 -18.45 -6.84
N ASP A 63 -6.60 -17.21 -6.36
CA ASP A 63 -5.38 -16.73 -5.72
C ASP A 63 -5.30 -17.21 -4.26
N ALA A 64 -4.36 -18.12 -4.00
CA ALA A 64 -4.15 -18.72 -2.68
C ALA A 64 -3.77 -17.68 -1.61
N THR A 65 -3.02 -16.63 -2.00
CA THR A 65 -2.65 -15.56 -1.08
C THR A 65 -3.87 -14.77 -0.63
N LEU A 66 -4.73 -14.35 -1.57
CA LEU A 66 -5.97 -13.65 -1.24
C LEU A 66 -6.89 -14.50 -0.35
N ALA A 67 -7.07 -15.78 -0.70
CA ALA A 67 -7.90 -16.69 0.08
C ALA A 67 -7.38 -16.85 1.52
N ALA A 68 -6.08 -17.06 1.69
CA ALA A 68 -5.46 -17.25 2.99
C ALA A 68 -5.46 -15.98 3.85
N LEU A 69 -5.19 -14.80 3.28
CA LEU A 69 -5.20 -13.54 4.04
C LEU A 69 -6.62 -13.16 4.50
N LYS A 70 -7.65 -13.49 3.70
CA LYS A 70 -9.06 -13.34 4.13
C LYS A 70 -9.39 -14.29 5.28
N ALA A 71 -8.95 -15.56 5.19
CA ALA A 71 -9.15 -16.53 6.25
C ALA A 71 -8.45 -16.10 7.55
N ALA A 72 -7.21 -15.62 7.47
CA ALA A 72 -6.46 -15.11 8.61
C ALA A 72 -7.12 -13.88 9.25
N ALA A 73 -7.67 -12.96 8.46
CA ALA A 73 -8.45 -11.83 8.97
C ALA A 73 -9.67 -12.29 9.80
N ALA A 74 -10.40 -13.29 9.29
CA ALA A 74 -11.55 -13.88 9.98
C ALA A 74 -11.16 -14.67 11.23
N GLU A 75 -10.10 -15.47 11.15
CA GLU A 75 -9.60 -16.31 12.24
C GLU A 75 -9.15 -15.46 13.44
N HIS A 76 -8.42 -14.37 13.18
CA HIS A 76 -7.91 -13.49 14.21
C HIS A 76 -8.88 -12.36 14.59
N GLY A 77 -9.97 -12.16 13.83
CA GLY A 77 -10.93 -11.09 14.07
C GLY A 77 -10.34 -9.70 13.87
N ILE A 78 -9.45 -9.52 12.89
CA ILE A 78 -8.74 -8.26 12.62
C ILE A 78 -9.05 -7.68 11.25
N TRP A 79 -8.80 -6.39 11.08
CA TRP A 79 -8.76 -5.75 9.78
C TRP A 79 -7.43 -6.03 9.09
N VAL A 80 -7.46 -6.23 7.77
CA VAL A 80 -6.24 -6.43 6.96
C VAL A 80 -6.28 -5.55 5.73
N LEU A 81 -5.30 -4.67 5.58
CA LEU A 81 -4.97 -4.09 4.28
C LEU A 81 -3.96 -5.00 3.61
N ILE A 82 -4.41 -5.71 2.58
CA ILE A 82 -3.51 -6.35 1.63
C ILE A 82 -3.00 -5.24 0.72
N GLY A 83 -1.78 -4.76 0.98
CA GLY A 83 -1.22 -3.55 0.38
C GLY A 83 -1.45 -3.51 -1.12
N SER A 84 -0.93 -4.53 -1.81
CA SER A 84 -1.57 -5.01 -3.03
C SER A 84 -1.15 -6.42 -3.39
N LEU A 85 -1.91 -7.04 -4.29
CA LEU A 85 -1.56 -8.27 -4.98
C LEU A 85 -1.40 -7.98 -6.48
N ALA A 86 -0.41 -8.61 -7.10
CA ALA A 86 -0.38 -8.75 -8.55
C ALA A 86 -1.34 -9.87 -8.94
N LEU A 87 -2.37 -9.59 -9.73
CA LEU A 87 -3.42 -10.55 -10.09
C LEU A 87 -3.64 -10.57 -11.60
N LYS A 88 -3.92 -11.75 -12.16
CA LYS A 88 -4.49 -11.84 -13.50
C LYS A 88 -5.88 -11.22 -13.51
N THR A 89 -6.27 -10.67 -14.65
CA THR A 89 -7.58 -10.01 -14.80
C THR A 89 -8.54 -10.79 -15.68
N GLY A 90 -8.03 -11.68 -16.54
CA GLY A 90 -8.82 -12.31 -17.59
C GLY A 90 -9.10 -11.38 -18.77
N ASP A 91 -8.53 -10.17 -18.77
CA ASP A 91 -8.67 -9.21 -19.86
C ASP A 91 -7.95 -9.72 -21.12
N VAL A 92 -8.50 -9.39 -22.29
CA VAL A 92 -7.98 -9.82 -23.61
C VAL A 92 -6.54 -9.35 -23.85
N ASP A 93 -6.15 -8.22 -23.26
CA ASP A 93 -4.80 -7.66 -23.39
C ASP A 93 -3.75 -8.38 -22.51
N GLY A 94 -4.18 -9.31 -21.65
CA GLY A 94 -3.32 -10.14 -20.82
C GLY A 94 -2.57 -9.41 -19.70
N ARG A 95 -2.90 -8.13 -19.44
CA ARG A 95 -2.25 -7.33 -18.39
C ARG A 95 -2.80 -7.69 -17.01
N PHE A 96 -1.93 -7.63 -16.01
CA PHE A 96 -2.27 -7.84 -14.61
C PHE A 96 -2.94 -6.61 -13.99
N ALA A 97 -3.52 -6.76 -12.82
CA ALA A 97 -3.89 -5.67 -11.93
C ALA A 97 -2.94 -5.63 -10.73
N ASN A 98 -2.56 -4.42 -10.31
CA ASN A 98 -1.92 -4.17 -9.03
C ASN A 98 -3.02 -3.70 -8.06
N ARG A 99 -3.58 -4.66 -7.32
CA ARG A 99 -4.85 -4.49 -6.59
C ARG A 99 -4.65 -4.45 -5.09
N SER A 100 -4.92 -3.30 -4.48
CA SER A 100 -5.06 -3.15 -3.03
C SER A 100 -6.43 -3.63 -2.57
N ILE A 101 -6.47 -4.33 -1.44
CA ILE A 101 -7.70 -4.97 -0.93
C ILE A 101 -7.80 -4.71 0.58
N LEU A 102 -8.92 -4.17 1.02
CA LEU A 102 -9.24 -4.05 2.45
C LEU A 102 -10.22 -5.14 2.85
N VAL A 103 -9.83 -5.93 3.85
CA VAL A 103 -10.59 -7.06 4.39
C VAL A 103 -11.00 -6.74 5.82
N ASN A 104 -12.25 -7.04 6.16
CA ASN A 104 -12.80 -6.85 7.50
C ASN A 104 -12.56 -8.08 8.41
N PRO A 105 -12.85 -7.98 9.73
CA PRO A 105 -12.73 -9.07 10.70
C PRO A 105 -13.57 -10.32 10.44
N THR A 106 -14.46 -10.31 9.46
CA THR A 106 -15.24 -11.48 9.05
C THR A 106 -14.65 -12.19 7.81
N GLY A 107 -13.55 -11.65 7.27
CA GLY A 107 -12.92 -12.15 6.04
C GLY A 107 -13.56 -11.61 4.75
N GLU A 108 -14.48 -10.66 4.85
CA GLU A 108 -15.13 -10.05 3.68
C GLU A 108 -14.25 -8.93 3.11
N ILE A 109 -14.21 -8.84 1.78
CA ILE A 109 -13.58 -7.74 1.08
C ILE A 109 -14.56 -6.55 1.11
N VAL A 110 -14.19 -5.48 1.82
CA VAL A 110 -15.03 -4.26 1.89
C VAL A 110 -14.61 -3.19 0.90
N ALA A 111 -13.39 -3.28 0.36
CA ALA A 111 -12.93 -2.42 -0.72
C ALA A 111 -11.82 -3.06 -1.55
N GLN A 112 -11.79 -2.69 -2.83
CA GLN A 112 -10.74 -3.01 -3.78
C GLN A 112 -10.35 -1.76 -4.55
N TYR A 113 -9.06 -1.58 -4.77
CA TYR A 113 -8.50 -0.46 -5.51
C TYR A 113 -7.43 -0.99 -6.48
N ASP A 114 -7.62 -0.77 -7.77
CA ASP A 114 -6.59 -1.01 -8.77
C ASP A 114 -5.73 0.25 -8.90
N LYS A 115 -4.40 0.11 -8.78
CA LYS A 115 -3.44 1.22 -8.90
C LYS A 115 -3.72 2.05 -10.15
N ILE A 116 -3.94 3.36 -9.98
CA ILE A 116 -4.33 4.25 -11.07
C ILE A 116 -3.11 4.68 -11.88
N HIS A 117 -2.05 5.14 -11.19
CA HIS A 117 -0.88 5.70 -11.87
C HIS A 117 0.23 4.64 -12.00
N MET A 118 0.53 4.24 -13.24
CA MET A 118 1.60 3.28 -13.55
C MET A 118 2.97 3.96 -13.50
N PHE A 119 3.96 3.25 -12.95
CA PHE A 119 5.36 3.68 -12.90
C PHE A 119 6.04 3.52 -14.26
N ASP A 120 5.72 4.46 -15.16
CA ASP A 120 6.31 4.57 -16.48
C ASP A 120 7.32 5.72 -16.48
N VAL A 121 8.59 5.41 -16.19
CA VAL A 121 9.64 6.42 -16.02
C VAL A 121 10.93 6.02 -16.70
N ASP A 122 11.71 7.03 -17.08
CA ASP A 122 13.13 6.89 -17.41
C ASP A 122 13.90 7.47 -16.22
N ILE A 123 14.52 6.58 -15.43
CA ILE A 123 15.26 6.97 -14.23
C ILE A 123 16.60 7.61 -14.64
N ASP A 124 17.27 7.03 -15.63
CA ASP A 124 18.45 7.59 -16.30
C ASP A 124 18.58 7.03 -17.74
N GLU A 125 19.71 7.30 -18.41
CA GLU A 125 19.98 6.86 -19.79
C GLU A 125 20.00 5.33 -19.97
N HIS A 126 20.06 4.56 -18.89
CA HIS A 126 20.22 3.11 -18.89
C HIS A 126 19.08 2.38 -18.17
N GLU A 127 18.31 3.06 -17.32
CA GLU A 127 17.22 2.49 -16.54
C GLU A 127 15.86 3.11 -16.92
N SER A 128 15.08 2.36 -17.70
CA SER A 128 13.67 2.66 -18.00
C SER A 128 12.75 1.59 -17.42
N HIS A 129 11.66 2.03 -16.79
CA HIS A 129 10.62 1.17 -16.25
C HIS A 129 9.29 1.48 -16.93
N ARG A 130 8.60 0.45 -17.40
CA ARG A 130 7.27 0.55 -18.02
C ARG A 130 6.32 -0.42 -17.34
N GLU A 131 5.80 -0.05 -16.18
CA GLU A 131 4.83 -0.86 -15.44
C GLU A 131 3.57 -1.12 -16.30
N SER A 132 3.14 -0.12 -17.09
CA SER A 132 1.94 -0.18 -17.94
C SER A 132 1.97 -1.27 -19.03
N SER A 133 3.17 -1.76 -19.37
CA SER A 133 3.36 -2.84 -20.34
C SER A 133 2.83 -4.19 -19.83
N GLY A 134 2.75 -4.37 -18.51
CA GLY A 134 2.27 -5.62 -17.90
C GLY A 134 1.17 -5.44 -16.88
N TYR A 135 0.91 -4.22 -16.40
CA TYR A 135 -0.21 -3.91 -15.52
C TYR A 135 -1.15 -2.90 -16.18
N ARG A 136 -2.45 -3.11 -16.06
CA ARG A 136 -3.44 -2.11 -16.48
C ARG A 136 -3.70 -1.09 -15.36
N PRO A 137 -3.90 0.20 -15.69
CA PRO A 137 -4.30 1.18 -14.71
C PRO A 137 -5.73 0.93 -14.22
N GLY A 138 -5.98 1.25 -12.96
CA GLY A 138 -7.33 1.50 -12.44
C GLY A 138 -7.87 2.86 -12.88
N ALA A 139 -9.13 3.13 -12.56
CA ALA A 139 -9.81 4.37 -12.96
C ALA A 139 -10.64 5.02 -11.84
N ARG A 140 -10.59 4.48 -10.61
CA ARG A 140 -11.49 4.88 -9.53
C ARG A 140 -10.74 5.05 -8.21
N ALA A 141 -10.84 6.24 -7.61
CA ALA A 141 -10.45 6.46 -6.22
C ALA A 141 -11.44 5.78 -5.27
N VAL A 142 -10.95 5.21 -4.17
CA VAL A 142 -11.74 4.38 -3.25
C VAL A 142 -11.50 4.79 -1.81
N VAL A 143 -12.60 5.02 -1.09
CA VAL A 143 -12.64 5.18 0.37
C VAL A 143 -13.54 4.09 0.94
N ALA A 144 -13.12 3.48 2.04
CA ALA A 144 -13.90 2.46 2.75
C ALA A 144 -14.06 2.85 4.22
N ASP A 145 -15.24 2.62 4.78
CA ASP A 145 -15.48 2.84 6.19
C ASP A 145 -14.85 1.73 7.04
N ALA A 146 -14.19 2.13 8.13
CA ALA A 146 -13.65 1.24 9.14
C ALA A 146 -13.83 1.87 10.55
N PRO A 147 -13.81 1.07 11.63
CA PRO A 147 -13.98 1.57 13.00
C PRO A 147 -12.93 2.60 13.43
N PHE A 148 -11.75 2.55 12.82
CA PHE A 148 -10.64 3.50 12.99
C PHE A 148 -10.64 4.60 11.92
N GLY A 149 -11.80 4.89 11.32
CA GLY A 149 -12.04 5.99 10.40
C GLY A 149 -12.04 5.59 8.92
N PRO A 150 -12.62 6.40 8.02
CA PRO A 150 -12.63 6.10 6.60
C PRO A 150 -11.21 6.04 6.02
N VAL A 151 -10.90 4.95 5.32
CA VAL A 151 -9.59 4.62 4.76
C VAL A 151 -9.60 4.89 3.26
N GLY A 152 -8.78 5.83 2.80
CA GLY A 152 -8.54 6.09 1.39
C GLY A 152 -7.40 5.23 0.85
N LEU A 153 -7.67 4.47 -0.21
CA LEU A 153 -6.71 3.53 -0.79
C LEU A 153 -5.92 4.19 -1.93
N SER A 154 -4.62 3.92 -1.96
CA SER A 154 -3.71 4.22 -3.08
C SER A 154 -2.57 3.20 -3.08
N VAL A 155 -1.75 3.17 -4.14
CA VAL A 155 -0.59 2.28 -4.21
C VAL A 155 0.62 3.02 -4.80
N CYS A 156 1.71 3.05 -4.05
CA CYS A 156 3.05 3.41 -4.51
C CYS A 156 3.09 4.72 -5.31
N TYR A 157 3.29 4.64 -6.64
CA TYR A 157 3.46 5.78 -7.53
C TYR A 157 2.34 6.81 -7.48
N ASP A 158 1.13 6.39 -7.08
CA ASP A 158 0.00 7.26 -6.77
C ASP A 158 0.37 8.43 -5.83
N MET A 159 1.30 8.22 -4.90
CA MET A 159 1.76 9.24 -3.95
C MET A 159 2.36 10.48 -4.63
N ARG A 160 2.76 10.40 -5.89
CA ARG A 160 3.25 11.55 -6.66
C ARG A 160 2.14 12.47 -7.15
N PHE A 161 0.88 12.02 -7.09
CA PHE A 161 -0.28 12.72 -7.65
C PHE A 161 -1.16 13.28 -6.51
N PRO A 162 -0.90 14.52 -6.03
CA PRO A 162 -1.62 15.12 -4.90
C PRO A 162 -3.14 15.16 -5.10
N GLN A 163 -3.60 15.29 -6.34
CA GLN A 163 -5.03 15.38 -6.68
C GLN A 163 -5.80 14.13 -6.22
N LEU A 164 -5.20 12.94 -6.28
CA LEU A 164 -5.82 11.72 -5.78
C LEU A 164 -6.03 11.79 -4.27
N TYR A 165 -5.02 12.21 -3.51
CA TYR A 165 -5.08 12.27 -2.05
C TYR A 165 -6.02 13.38 -1.57
N GLN A 166 -6.05 14.51 -2.28
CA GLN A 166 -7.04 15.57 -2.07
C GLN A 166 -8.46 15.07 -2.32
N ALA A 167 -8.69 14.29 -3.38
CA ALA A 167 -10.00 13.70 -3.67
C ALA A 167 -10.44 12.70 -2.58
N LEU A 168 -9.53 11.82 -2.15
CA LEU A 168 -9.79 10.87 -1.04
C LEU A 168 -10.13 11.60 0.26
N ALA A 169 -9.37 12.63 0.63
CA ALA A 169 -9.60 13.41 1.84
C ALA A 169 -10.93 14.17 1.80
N ARG A 170 -11.29 14.76 0.64
CA ARG A 170 -12.59 15.41 0.42
C ARG A 170 -13.76 14.42 0.46
N ALA A 171 -13.54 13.18 0.04
CA ALA A 171 -14.50 12.09 0.17
C ALA A 171 -14.62 11.55 1.60
N GLY A 172 -13.92 12.14 2.57
CA GLY A 172 -14.06 11.82 3.99
C GLY A 172 -12.93 10.95 4.57
N ALA A 173 -11.93 10.57 3.77
CA ALA A 173 -10.80 9.81 4.28
C ALA A 173 -10.13 10.53 5.46
N ARG A 174 -9.80 9.76 6.50
CA ARG A 174 -9.04 10.18 7.68
C ARG A 174 -7.70 9.45 7.78
N VAL A 175 -7.62 8.28 7.16
CA VAL A 175 -6.41 7.48 6.97
C VAL A 175 -6.20 7.32 5.47
N LEU A 176 -4.98 7.54 5.00
CA LEU A 176 -4.57 7.33 3.61
C LEU A 176 -3.51 6.23 3.58
N THR A 177 -3.69 5.23 2.74
CA THR A 177 -2.75 4.12 2.62
C THR A 177 -1.91 4.28 1.35
N ALA A 178 -0.61 4.02 1.44
CA ALA A 178 0.32 4.07 0.32
C ALA A 178 1.29 2.88 0.35
N PRO A 179 0.79 1.62 0.33
CA PRO A 179 1.63 0.43 0.17
C PRO A 179 2.55 0.58 -1.04
N ALA A 180 3.82 0.23 -0.89
CA ALA A 180 4.80 0.46 -1.95
C ALA A 180 5.94 -0.56 -2.00
N ALA A 181 6.51 -0.66 -3.19
CA ALA A 181 7.78 -1.29 -3.45
C ALA A 181 8.71 -0.28 -4.12
N PHE A 182 9.08 0.78 -3.39
CA PHE A 182 9.78 1.95 -3.93
C PHE A 182 11.26 1.67 -4.27
N SER A 183 11.80 2.26 -5.34
CA SER A 183 13.22 2.07 -5.69
C SER A 183 14.16 2.74 -4.68
N PRO A 184 15.36 2.21 -4.41
CA PRO A 184 16.29 2.82 -3.45
C PRO A 184 16.66 4.28 -3.80
N VAL A 185 16.93 4.56 -5.08
CA VAL A 185 17.32 5.90 -5.55
C VAL A 185 16.22 6.92 -5.31
N THR A 186 14.99 6.63 -5.76
CA THR A 186 13.89 7.58 -5.60
C THR A 186 13.32 7.56 -4.18
N GLY A 187 13.50 6.46 -3.45
CA GLY A 187 13.13 6.32 -2.04
C GLY A 187 13.92 7.29 -1.18
N ALA A 188 15.26 7.22 -1.26
CA ALA A 188 16.15 8.11 -0.53
C ALA A 188 15.88 9.60 -0.79
N ALA A 189 15.46 9.96 -2.01
CA ALA A 189 15.19 11.35 -2.38
C ALA A 189 13.77 11.83 -2.04
N HIS A 190 12.76 10.96 -2.18
CA HIS A 190 11.37 11.42 -2.28
C HIS A 190 10.40 10.79 -1.27
N TRP A 191 10.69 9.59 -0.73
CA TRP A 191 9.72 8.79 0.01
C TRP A 191 9.09 9.56 1.18
N HIS A 192 9.91 9.99 2.14
CA HIS A 192 9.44 10.73 3.31
C HIS A 192 8.82 12.08 2.92
N SER A 193 9.44 12.81 1.99
CA SER A 193 8.96 14.14 1.58
C SER A 193 7.56 14.09 0.99
N LEU A 194 7.31 13.14 0.09
CA LEU A 194 6.01 12.97 -0.56
C LEU A 194 4.95 12.52 0.45
N LEU A 195 5.20 11.48 1.24
CA LEU A 195 4.20 10.98 2.19
C LEU A 195 3.87 12.00 3.28
N ARG A 196 4.89 12.74 3.76
CA ARG A 196 4.66 13.83 4.73
C ARG A 196 3.84 14.94 4.10
N ALA A 197 4.11 15.31 2.85
CA ALA A 197 3.28 16.27 2.14
C ALA A 197 1.82 15.80 2.05
N ARG A 198 1.57 14.52 1.73
CA ARG A 198 0.21 13.95 1.69
C ARG A 198 -0.49 14.04 3.04
N ALA A 199 0.21 13.75 4.14
CA ALA A 199 -0.37 13.88 5.48
C ALA A 199 -0.72 15.35 5.79
N ILE A 200 0.22 16.26 5.58
CA ILE A 200 0.09 17.69 5.90
C ILE A 200 -1.03 18.36 5.08
N GLU A 201 -1.08 18.11 3.77
CA GLU A 201 -2.04 18.79 2.89
C GLU A 201 -3.49 18.30 3.04
N THR A 202 -3.68 17.09 3.58
CA THR A 202 -4.99 16.47 3.77
C THR A 202 -5.45 16.45 5.23
N GLY A 203 -4.52 16.66 6.18
CA GLY A 203 -4.76 16.44 7.60
C GLY A 203 -5.11 14.99 7.93
N CYS A 204 -4.67 14.01 7.12
CA CYS A 204 -4.91 12.59 7.36
C CYS A 204 -3.67 11.91 7.96
N PHE A 205 -3.87 10.77 8.63
CA PHE A 205 -2.78 9.82 8.78
C PHE A 205 -2.36 9.30 7.40
N VAL A 206 -1.07 9.06 7.22
CA VAL A 206 -0.54 8.32 6.07
C VAL A 206 0.16 7.07 6.58
N ILE A 207 -0.27 5.90 6.11
CA ILE A 207 0.29 4.59 6.46
C ILE A 207 0.82 3.95 5.18
N ALA A 208 2.12 3.73 5.11
CA ALA A 208 2.81 3.30 3.90
C ALA A 208 3.66 2.06 4.20
N PRO A 209 3.07 0.85 4.24
CA PRO A 209 3.84 -0.39 4.37
C PRO A 209 4.69 -0.60 3.11
N ALA A 210 5.95 -0.98 3.29
CA ALA A 210 6.93 -1.02 2.22
C ALA A 210 7.59 -2.40 2.07
N GLN A 211 7.90 -2.75 0.83
CA GLN A 211 8.93 -3.74 0.53
C GLN A 211 10.32 -3.15 0.86
N THR A 212 11.26 -3.98 1.29
CA THR A 212 12.64 -3.60 1.62
C THR A 212 13.69 -4.58 1.06
N GLY A 213 14.92 -4.10 0.89
CA GLY A 213 16.09 -4.93 0.60
C GLY A 213 16.13 -5.46 -0.83
N THR A 214 16.87 -6.54 -1.04
CA THR A 214 16.96 -7.22 -2.34
C THR A 214 16.01 -8.42 -2.37
N HIS A 215 15.12 -8.41 -3.36
CA HIS A 215 14.11 -9.43 -3.58
C HIS A 215 14.71 -10.59 -4.35
N ARG A 216 14.72 -11.76 -3.69
CA ARG A 216 15.14 -13.02 -4.31
C ARG A 216 14.29 -13.29 -5.54
N SER A 217 14.96 -13.66 -6.64
CA SER A 217 14.32 -14.01 -7.90
C SER A 217 14.80 -15.37 -8.38
N THR A 218 13.87 -16.26 -8.71
CA THR A 218 14.15 -17.52 -9.41
C THR A 218 14.26 -17.32 -10.92
N THR A 219 13.57 -16.32 -11.47
CA THR A 219 13.57 -16.02 -12.91
C THR A 219 13.74 -14.53 -13.19
N GLY A 220 14.78 -14.16 -13.93
CA GLY A 220 15.08 -12.78 -14.31
C GLY A 220 16.05 -12.10 -13.34
N LYS A 221 16.06 -10.77 -13.32
CA LYS A 221 16.94 -9.99 -12.44
C LYS A 221 16.30 -9.79 -11.08
N GLU A 222 17.11 -9.83 -10.02
CA GLU A 222 16.71 -9.37 -8.71
C GLU A 222 16.35 -7.89 -8.74
N ARG A 223 15.44 -7.50 -7.86
CA ARG A 223 14.99 -6.12 -7.68
C ARG A 223 15.35 -5.68 -6.28
N SER A 224 15.72 -4.42 -6.10
CA SER A 224 15.90 -3.85 -4.76
C SER A 224 14.85 -2.80 -4.47
N THR A 225 14.48 -2.68 -3.20
CA THR A 225 13.53 -1.67 -2.71
C THR A 225 14.07 -0.93 -1.50
N TYR A 226 13.51 0.25 -1.27
CA TYR A 226 14.01 1.20 -0.28
C TYR A 226 13.73 0.79 1.17
N GLY A 227 12.62 0.09 1.43
CA GLY A 227 12.11 -0.12 2.78
C GLY A 227 11.43 1.14 3.32
N HIS A 228 11.73 1.45 4.58
CA HIS A 228 11.20 2.59 5.31
C HIS A 228 9.67 2.59 5.37
N SER A 229 9.06 1.46 5.73
CA SER A 229 7.64 1.40 6.04
C SER A 229 7.30 2.50 7.05
N LEU A 230 6.35 3.36 6.70
CA LEU A 230 6.23 4.69 7.30
C LEU A 230 4.82 4.95 7.83
N VAL A 231 4.73 5.52 9.03
CA VAL A 231 3.49 6.08 9.56
C VAL A 231 3.70 7.55 9.87
N ILE A 232 2.84 8.40 9.32
CA ILE A 232 2.89 9.84 9.51
C ILE A 232 1.57 10.33 10.09
N SER A 233 1.66 11.16 11.11
CA SER A 233 0.51 11.80 11.71
C SER A 233 -0.12 12.87 10.80
N PRO A 234 -1.37 13.27 11.06
CA PRO A 234 -2.03 14.39 10.38
C PRO A 234 -1.26 15.72 10.34
N TRP A 235 -0.31 15.92 11.28
CA TRP A 235 0.50 17.14 11.35
C TRP A 235 1.86 17.00 10.63
N GLY A 236 2.13 15.85 10.00
CA GLY A 236 3.36 15.60 9.25
C GLY A 236 4.55 15.09 10.09
N GLU A 237 4.33 14.76 11.36
CA GLU A 237 5.30 14.07 12.21
C GLU A 237 5.37 12.58 11.81
N VAL A 238 6.60 12.07 11.63
CA VAL A 238 6.84 10.63 11.41
C VAL A 238 6.73 9.92 12.76
N LEU A 239 5.73 9.06 12.89
CA LEU A 239 5.46 8.28 14.10
C LEU A 239 6.20 6.95 14.11
N LEU A 240 6.44 6.40 12.93
CA LEU A 240 7.14 5.14 12.74
C LEU A 240 7.89 5.19 11.40
N ASP A 241 9.15 4.77 11.43
CA ASP A 241 9.98 4.46 10.27
C ASP A 241 10.67 3.12 10.55
N ALA A 242 10.34 2.10 9.76
CA ALA A 242 10.87 0.74 9.92
C ALA A 242 12.34 0.59 9.49
N GLY A 243 12.96 1.60 8.88
CA GLY A 243 14.29 1.48 8.30
C GLY A 243 14.34 0.42 7.21
N THR A 244 15.40 -0.38 7.15
CA THR A 244 15.62 -1.35 6.06
C THR A 244 15.35 -2.81 6.43
N GLU A 245 15.05 -3.09 7.70
CA GLU A 245 14.92 -4.47 8.17
C GLU A 245 13.51 -5.02 7.94
N THR A 246 13.39 -6.32 7.63
CA THR A 246 12.08 -6.96 7.60
C THR A 246 11.55 -7.12 9.01
N GLY A 247 10.23 -6.95 9.19
CA GLY A 247 9.66 -7.03 10.54
C GLY A 247 8.21 -6.58 10.66
N VAL A 248 7.67 -6.85 11.84
CA VAL A 248 6.38 -6.35 12.32
C VAL A 248 6.64 -5.09 13.12
N TYR A 249 6.01 -3.99 12.74
CA TYR A 249 6.20 -2.71 13.42
C TYR A 249 4.86 -2.16 13.90
N MET A 250 4.73 -2.06 15.23
CA MET A 250 3.50 -1.63 15.90
C MET A 250 3.40 -0.11 15.99
N PHE A 251 2.18 0.40 15.85
CA PHE A 251 1.87 1.83 16.03
C PHE A 251 0.42 2.00 16.48
N ASP A 252 0.08 3.21 16.93
CA ASP A 252 -1.27 3.54 17.39
C ASP A 252 -1.94 4.57 16.48
N LEU A 253 -3.21 4.31 16.16
CA LEU A 253 -4.07 5.24 15.43
C LEU A 253 -4.97 5.98 16.39
N ASP A 254 -4.70 7.28 16.56
CA ASP A 254 -5.53 8.21 17.31
C ASP A 254 -6.18 9.23 16.37
N LEU A 255 -7.43 8.95 16.00
CA LEU A 255 -8.18 9.78 15.07
C LEU A 255 -8.43 11.20 15.56
N ASP A 256 -8.41 11.47 16.85
CA ASP A 256 -8.61 12.83 17.36
C ASP A 256 -7.54 13.79 16.83
N ARG A 257 -6.35 13.27 16.47
CA ARG A 257 -5.28 14.03 15.80
C ARG A 257 -5.68 14.56 14.41
N VAL A 258 -6.57 13.86 13.70
CA VAL A 258 -7.10 14.31 12.39
C VAL A 258 -7.99 15.52 12.59
N ASP A 259 -8.86 15.48 13.61
CA ASP A 259 -9.78 16.57 13.90
C ASP A 259 -9.03 17.80 14.42
N ASP A 260 -8.00 17.60 15.27
CA ASP A 260 -7.12 18.69 15.71
C ASP A 260 -6.38 19.34 14.53
N ALA A 261 -5.74 18.54 13.67
CA ALA A 261 -4.99 19.06 12.53
C ALA A 261 -5.89 19.86 11.58
N ARG A 262 -7.06 19.31 11.22
CA ARG A 262 -8.02 19.99 10.33
C ARG A 262 -8.67 21.21 10.96
N ARG A 263 -8.86 21.24 12.29
CA ARG A 263 -9.33 22.43 13.00
C ARG A 263 -8.27 23.54 13.02
N ARG A 264 -7.01 23.20 13.27
CA ARG A 264 -5.90 24.16 13.36
C ARG A 264 -5.51 24.73 12.01
N VAL A 265 -5.52 23.91 10.96
CA VAL A 265 -5.22 24.31 9.58
C VAL A 265 -6.30 23.73 8.64
N PRO A 266 -7.43 24.43 8.44
CA PRO A 266 -8.57 23.92 7.68
C PRO A 266 -8.37 24.04 6.16
N SER A 267 -7.25 23.54 5.63
CA SER A 267 -6.87 23.63 4.21
C SER A 267 -7.96 23.10 3.27
N LEU A 268 -8.57 21.95 3.60
CA LEU A 268 -9.63 21.34 2.78
C LEU A 268 -10.88 22.23 2.67
N GLN A 269 -11.24 22.94 3.75
CA GLN A 269 -12.40 23.82 3.80
C GLN A 269 -12.12 25.18 3.14
N ASN A 270 -10.89 25.68 3.29
CA ASN A 270 -10.48 26.98 2.76
C ASN A 270 -10.13 26.95 1.26
N ALA A 271 -9.95 25.77 0.69
CA ALA A 271 -9.59 25.61 -0.72
C ALA A 271 -10.60 26.26 -1.67
N ARG A 272 -10.08 26.94 -2.70
CA ARG A 272 -10.87 27.65 -3.72
C ARG A 272 -10.58 27.06 -5.10
N SER A 273 -11.58 27.09 -5.97
CA SER A 273 -11.39 26.85 -7.39
C SER A 273 -10.57 27.99 -8.00
N PHE A 274 -9.79 27.68 -9.03
CA PHE A 274 -9.01 28.65 -9.80
C PHE A 274 -9.11 28.32 -11.29
N GLU A 275 -8.93 29.32 -12.15
CA GLU A 275 -8.79 29.12 -13.59
C GLU A 275 -7.39 28.57 -13.91
N GLY A 276 -7.29 27.67 -14.89
CA GLY A 276 -6.02 27.05 -15.29
C GLY A 276 -5.13 28.01 -16.12
N PRO A 277 -3.81 27.74 -16.18
CA PRO A 277 -2.86 28.51 -16.99
C PRO A 277 -3.04 28.29 -18.51
#